data_AF-A0A3D5YV36-F1
#
_entry.id   AF-A0A3D5YV36-F1
#
_cell.length_a   1.000
_cell.length_b   1.000
_cell.length_c   1.000
_cell.angle_alpha   90.00
_cell.angle_beta   90.00
_cell.angle_gamma   90.00
#
_symmetry.space_group_name_H-M   'P 1'
#
loop_
_entity.id
_entity.type
_entity.pdbx_description
1 polymer ?
#
loop_
_entity_poly.entity_id
_entity_poly.type
_entity_poly.pdbx_seq_one_letter_code
_entity_poly.pdbx_strand_id
1 'polypeptide(L)'
;MEIIIIAVAAFITAILTFFSGFGLGTILAPVFAIFFPIDVAIALTGVVHFSNNLFKIALVGKKADKAVLLRFGIPAILASFLGAWLLLKITVLPTLYQYQLWGKDFEITPVK
;
A
#
# COMPACT_ATOMS: atom_id res chain seq x y z
N MET A 1 5.93 -18.19 16.35
CA MET A 1 5.88 -18.82 15.01
C MET A 1 5.45 -17.81 13.94
N GLU A 2 4.41 -17.02 14.19
CA GLU A 2 3.89 -16.00 13.26
C GLU A 2 4.93 -14.96 12.80
N ILE A 3 5.73 -14.41 13.73
CA ILE A 3 6.79 -13.43 13.39
C ILE A 3 7.80 -14.01 12.39
N ILE A 4 8.13 -15.29 12.50
CA ILE A 4 9.07 -15.95 11.57
C ILE A 4 8.43 -16.06 10.19
N ILE A 5 7.15 -16.43 10.10
CA ILE A 5 6.41 -16.51 8.83
C ILE A 5 6.34 -15.14 8.16
N ILE A 6 5.96 -14.11 8.93
CA ILE A 6 5.90 -12.72 8.47
C ILE A 6 7.26 -12.23 7.96
N ALA A 7 8.34 -12.48 8.72
CA ALA A 7 9.68 -12.07 8.33
C ALA A 7 10.16 -12.78 7.04
N VAL A 8 9.92 -14.09 6.93
CA VAL A 8 10.28 -14.87 5.74
C VAL A 8 9.46 -14.42 4.53
N ALA A 9 8.14 -14.25 4.68
CA ALA A 9 7.29 -13.78 3.60
C ALA A 9 7.67 -12.37 3.12
N ALA A 10 7.95 -11.45 4.06
CA ALA A 10 8.44 -10.12 3.74
C ALA A 10 9.79 -10.15 3.02
N PHE A 11 10.72 -11.01 3.47
CA PHE A 11 12.03 -11.17 2.84
C PHE A 11 11.94 -11.73 1.41
N ILE A 12 11.18 -12.80 1.20
CA ILE A 12 10.95 -13.40 -0.12
C ILE A 12 10.27 -12.37 -1.04
N THR A 13 9.24 -11.68 -0.55
CA THR A 13 8.55 -10.64 -1.32
C THR A 13 9.50 -9.50 -1.70
N ALA A 14 10.37 -9.06 -0.78
CA ALA A 14 11.37 -8.03 -1.05
C ALA A 14 12.33 -8.46 -2.16
N ILE A 15 12.80 -9.71 -2.17
CA ILE A 15 13.65 -10.27 -3.23
C ILE A 15 12.91 -10.29 -4.58
N LEU A 16 11.71 -10.89 -4.61
CA LEU A 16 10.93 -11.04 -5.84
C LEU A 16 10.62 -9.69 -6.49
N THR A 17 10.36 -8.68 -5.66
CA THR A 17 9.98 -7.33 -6.10
C THR A 17 11.17 -6.38 -6.23
N PHE A 18 12.38 -6.84 -5.94
CA PHE A 18 13.59 -6.01 -6.02
C PHE A 18 13.86 -5.62 -7.48
N PHE A 19 13.84 -6.59 -8.38
CA PHE A 19 14.15 -6.40 -9.81
C PHE A 19 13.00 -5.75 -10.58
N SER A 20 11.76 -6.09 -10.26
CA SER A 20 10.58 -5.51 -10.92
C SER A 20 10.29 -4.08 -10.46
N GLY A 21 10.68 -3.73 -9.22
CA GLY A 21 10.33 -2.46 -8.60
C GLY A 21 8.84 -2.33 -8.26
N PHE A 22 8.04 -3.39 -8.42
CA PHE A 22 6.58 -3.36 -8.28
C PHE A 22 6.05 -4.60 -7.52
N GLY A 23 4.84 -4.50 -6.96
CA GLY A 23 4.07 -5.65 -6.48
C GLY A 23 4.28 -6.04 -5.01
N LEU A 24 5.17 -5.36 -4.27
CA LEU A 24 5.41 -5.68 -2.85
C LEU A 24 4.15 -5.50 -2.02
N GLY A 25 3.47 -4.35 -2.19
CA GLY A 25 2.21 -4.11 -1.49
C GLY A 25 1.13 -5.13 -1.86
N THR A 26 1.06 -5.54 -3.12
CA THR A 26 0.09 -6.52 -3.63
C THR A 26 0.27 -7.89 -3.01
N ILE A 27 1.52 -8.32 -2.79
CA ILE A 27 1.82 -9.63 -2.19
C ILE A 27 1.72 -9.56 -0.67
N LEU A 28 2.25 -8.50 -0.04
CA LEU A 28 2.42 -8.46 1.41
C LEU A 28 1.14 -8.06 2.16
N ALA A 29 0.28 -7.21 1.59
CA ALA A 29 -0.99 -6.82 2.19
C ALA A 29 -1.91 -8.02 2.50
N PRO A 30 -2.19 -8.96 1.57
CA PRO A 30 -3.00 -10.12 1.88
C PRO A 30 -2.32 -11.06 2.88
N VAL A 31 -0.99 -11.18 2.85
CA VAL A 31 -0.24 -11.97 3.86
C VAL A 31 -0.45 -11.37 5.25
N PHE A 32 -0.32 -10.05 5.41
CA PHE A 32 -0.56 -9.41 6.71
C PHE A 32 -2.02 -9.44 7.12
N ALA A 33 -2.97 -9.38 6.19
CA ALA A 33 -4.40 -9.46 6.50
C ALA A 33 -4.82 -10.82 7.07
N ILE A 34 -4.01 -11.88 6.90
CA ILE A 34 -4.24 -13.19 7.54
C ILE A 34 -3.95 -13.13 9.06
N PHE A 35 -3.01 -12.28 9.48
CA PHE A 35 -2.53 -12.22 10.87
C PHE A 35 -3.01 -10.97 11.63
N PHE A 36 -3.39 -9.91 10.91
CA PHE A 36 -3.73 -8.61 11.50
C PHE A 36 -5.03 -8.05 10.92
N PRO A 37 -5.73 -7.18 11.68
CA PRO A 37 -6.80 -6.34 11.14
C PRO A 37 -6.36 -5.60 9.88
N ILE A 38 -7.30 -5.38 8.95
CA ILE A 38 -6.99 -4.90 7.59
C ILE A 38 -6.28 -3.54 7.58
N ASP A 39 -6.66 -2.64 8.48
CA ASP A 39 -6.05 -1.33 8.68
C ASP A 39 -4.59 -1.45 9.15
N VAL A 40 -4.33 -2.34 10.10
CA VAL A 40 -2.97 -2.64 10.59
C VAL A 40 -2.15 -3.32 9.49
N ALA A 41 -2.73 -4.27 8.76
CA ALA A 41 -2.06 -4.98 7.67
C ALA A 41 -1.61 -4.02 6.55
N ILE A 42 -2.47 -3.07 6.18
CA ILE A 42 -2.14 -2.01 5.20
C ILE A 42 -1.00 -1.13 5.73
N ALA A 43 -1.07 -0.70 7.00
CA ALA A 43 -0.04 0.14 7.60
C ALA A 43 1.33 -0.56 7.63
N LEU A 44 1.37 -1.81 8.10
CA LEU A 44 2.59 -2.62 8.15
C LEU A 44 3.17 -2.87 6.75
N THR A 45 2.31 -3.12 5.75
CA THR A 45 2.73 -3.26 4.36
C THR A 45 3.41 -1.99 3.86
N GLY A 46 2.85 -0.82 4.20
CA GLY A 46 3.45 0.48 3.90
C GLY A 46 4.84 0.65 4.50
N VAL A 47 5.05 0.24 5.75
CA VAL A 47 6.35 0.30 6.43
C VAL A 47 7.38 -0.58 5.71
N VAL A 48 7.05 -1.86 5.47
CA VAL A 48 7.98 -2.78 4.80
C VAL A 48 8.29 -2.31 3.37
N HIS A 49 7.28 -1.82 2.65
CA HIS A 49 7.44 -1.26 1.31
C HIS A 49 8.41 -0.07 1.32
N PHE A 50 8.21 0.87 2.24
CA PHE A 50 9.05 2.06 2.39
C PHE A 50 10.49 1.68 2.72
N SER A 51 10.70 0.82 3.72
CA SER A 51 12.04 0.34 4.10
C SER A 51 12.75 -0.38 2.96
N ASN A 52 12.05 -1.25 2.22
CA ASN A 52 12.63 -1.95 1.06
C ASN A 52 13.03 -0.97 -0.06
N ASN A 53 12.23 0.05 -0.32
CA ASN A 53 12.57 1.05 -1.34
C ASN A 53 13.70 1.97 -0.89
N LEU A 54 13.79 2.33 0.39
CA LEU A 54 14.93 3.08 0.92
C LEU A 54 16.23 2.28 0.78
N PHE A 55 16.19 0.97 1.08
CA PHE A 55 17.31 0.07 0.87
C PHE A 55 17.70 -0.02 -0.62
N LYS A 56 16.73 -0.14 -1.53
CA LYS A 56 16.98 -0.07 -2.98
C LYS A 56 17.66 1.23 -3.40
N ILE A 57 17.20 2.38 -2.89
CA ILE A 57 17.82 3.68 -3.19
C ILE A 57 19.27 3.70 -2.70
N ALA A 58 19.57 3.16 -1.52
CA ALA A 58 20.95 3.09 -1.02
C ALA A 58 21.86 2.22 -1.90
N LEU A 59 21.36 1.07 -2.39
CA LEU A 59 22.14 0.15 -3.21
C LEU A 59 22.34 0.61 -4.66
N VAL A 60 21.25 1.06 -5.31
CA VAL A 60 21.22 1.30 -6.77
C VAL A 60 20.81 2.71 -7.16
N GLY A 61 20.42 3.57 -6.22
CA GLY A 61 19.90 4.91 -6.50
C GLY A 61 20.89 5.82 -7.23
N LYS A 62 22.20 5.62 -7.07
CA LYS A 62 23.23 6.35 -7.84
C LYS A 62 23.17 6.08 -9.35
N LYS A 63 22.57 4.97 -9.76
CA LYS A 63 22.40 4.56 -11.16
C LYS A 63 21.02 4.96 -11.72
N ALA A 64 20.20 5.67 -10.95
CA ALA A 64 18.89 6.09 -11.40
C ALA A 64 18.98 7.11 -12.54
N ASP A 65 18.13 6.95 -13.54
CA ASP A 65 17.99 7.93 -14.62
C ASP A 65 17.38 9.22 -14.06
N LYS A 66 18.12 10.33 -14.18
CA LYS A 66 17.70 11.64 -13.64
C LYS A 66 16.47 12.19 -14.34
N ALA A 67 16.30 11.94 -15.64
CA ALA A 67 15.14 12.41 -16.38
C ALA A 67 13.86 11.69 -15.91
N VAL A 68 13.93 10.37 -15.69
CA VAL A 68 12.83 9.58 -15.13
C VAL A 68 12.53 10.02 -13.70
N LEU A 69 13.55 10.21 -12.86
CA LEU A 69 13.35 10.68 -11.49
C LEU A 69 12.62 12.02 -11.42
N LEU A 70 13.01 12.99 -12.26
CA LEU A 70 12.42 14.32 -12.27
C LEU A 70 11.02 14.35 -12.92
N ARG A 71 10.82 13.63 -14.02
CA ARG A 71 9.56 13.66 -14.79
C ARG A 71 8.50 12.71 -14.28
N PHE A 72 8.89 11.65 -13.57
CA PHE A 72 7.98 10.63 -13.06
C PHE A 72 8.08 10.48 -11.54
N GLY A 73 9.29 10.32 -10.99
CA GLY A 73 9.48 10.06 -9.56
C GLY A 73 8.95 11.16 -8.65
N ILE A 74 9.41 12.41 -8.84
CA ILE A 74 8.95 13.56 -8.03
C ILE A 74 7.43 13.79 -8.19
N PRO A 75 6.87 13.87 -9.41
CA PRO A 75 5.43 13.99 -9.59
C PRO A 75 4.64 12.85 -8.93
N ALA A 76 5.11 11.60 -9.02
CA ALA A 76 4.46 10.47 -8.39
C ALA A 76 4.42 10.57 -6.86
N ILE A 77 5.49 11.06 -6.23
CA ILE A 77 5.52 11.31 -4.78
C ILE A 77 4.48 12.38 -4.40
N LEU A 78 4.47 13.51 -5.11
CA LEU A 78 3.51 14.59 -4.83
C LEU A 78 2.06 14.13 -5.03
N ALA A 79 1.80 13.42 -6.14
CA ALA A 79 0.48 12.89 -6.46
C ALA A 79 0.02 11.82 -5.46
N SER A 80 0.93 11.00 -4.92
CA SER A 80 0.58 10.00 -3.90
C SER A 80 0.22 10.64 -2.55
N PHE A 81 0.91 11.71 -2.14
CA PHE A 81 0.47 12.51 -0.98
C PHE A 81 -0.90 13.16 -1.20
N LEU A 82 -1.12 13.75 -2.39
CA LEU A 82 -2.40 14.36 -2.74
C LEU A 82 -3.53 13.33 -2.76
N GLY A 83 -3.28 12.15 -3.34
CA GLY A 83 -4.22 11.04 -3.36
C GLY A 83 -4.55 10.51 -1.97
N ALA A 84 -3.54 10.35 -1.09
CA ALA A 84 -3.76 9.94 0.29
C ALA A 84 -4.59 10.97 1.09
N TRP A 85 -4.27 12.25 0.94
CA TRP A 85 -5.04 13.33 1.56
C TRP A 85 -6.48 13.36 1.07
N LEU A 86 -6.69 13.24 -0.25
CA LEU A 86 -8.01 13.20 -0.86
C LEU A 86 -8.82 11.98 -0.36
N LEU A 87 -8.19 10.82 -0.27
CA LEU A 87 -8.83 9.60 0.23
C LEU A 87 -9.33 9.79 1.67
N LEU A 88 -8.55 10.44 2.55
CA LEU A 88 -8.99 10.75 3.91
C LEU A 88 -10.22 11.67 3.94
N LYS A 89 -10.35 12.59 2.98
CA LYS A 89 -11.52 13.46 2.85
C LYS A 89 -12.76 12.70 2.35
N ILE A 90 -12.58 11.77 1.41
CA ILE A 90 -13.69 10.98 0.86
C ILE A 90 -14.19 9.95 1.88
N THR A 91 -13.30 9.38 2.71
CA THR A 91 -13.64 8.33 3.68
C THR A 91 -14.61 8.79 4.79
N VAL A 92 -14.70 10.09 5.05
CA VAL A 92 -15.60 10.67 6.08
C VAL A 92 -16.90 11.24 5.50
N LEU A 93 -17.12 11.11 4.18
CA LEU A 93 -18.35 11.58 3.55
C LEU A 93 -19.53 10.71 3.98
N PRO A 94 -20.75 11.28 4.07
CA PRO A 94 -21.93 10.53 4.44
C PRO A 94 -22.28 9.46 3.41
N THR A 95 -23.01 8.45 3.86
CA THR A 95 -23.61 7.42 3.01
C THR A 95 -24.46 8.06 1.91
N LEU A 96 -24.23 7.65 0.66
CA LEU A 96 -24.93 8.18 -0.52
C LEU A 96 -26.35 7.64 -0.61
N TYR A 97 -26.51 6.35 -0.29
CA TYR A 97 -27.80 5.67 -0.36
C TYR A 97 -27.85 4.54 0.66
N GLN A 98 -29.00 4.39 1.32
CA GLN A 98 -29.29 3.28 2.22
C GLN A 98 -30.50 2.53 1.68
N TYR A 99 -30.44 1.20 1.69
CA TYR A 99 -31.55 0.36 1.28
C TYR A 99 -31.62 -0.90 2.12
N GLN A 100 -32.81 -1.50 2.16
CA GLN A 100 -33.04 -2.73 2.88
C GLN A 100 -33.28 -3.88 1.90
N LEU A 101 -32.59 -5.00 2.11
CA LEU A 101 -32.75 -6.21 1.32
C LEU A 101 -32.80 -7.42 2.25
N TRP A 102 -33.87 -8.21 2.17
CA TRP A 102 -34.11 -9.38 3.03
C TRP A 102 -33.99 -9.09 4.53
N GLY A 103 -34.47 -7.92 4.96
CA GLY A 103 -34.42 -7.49 6.36
C GLY A 103 -33.02 -7.11 6.86
N LYS A 104 -32.04 -6.95 5.97
CA LYS A 104 -30.72 -6.41 6.28
C LYS A 104 -30.56 -5.01 5.67
N ASP A 105 -29.92 -4.13 6.41
CA ASP A 105 -29.61 -2.78 5.96
C ASP A 105 -28.27 -2.78 5.21
N PHE A 106 -28.26 -2.11 4.07
CA PHE A 106 -27.09 -1.95 3.22
C PHE A 106 -26.85 -0.47 2.97
N GLU A 107 -25.58 -0.10 2.92
CA GLU A 107 -25.13 1.26 2.72
C GLU A 107 -24.25 1.33 1.48
N ILE A 108 -24.44 2.37 0.67
CA ILE A 108 -23.55 2.73 -0.43
C ILE A 108 -22.79 3.98 0.00
N THR A 109 -21.50 3.83 0.27
CA THR A 109 -20.64 4.97 0.62
C THR A 109 -19.79 5.40 -0.58
N PRO A 110 -19.23 6.63 -0.60
CA PRO A 110 -18.32 7.06 -1.66
C PRO A 110 -17.02 6.23 -1.73
N VAL A 111 -16.57 5.70 -0.59
CA VAL A 111 -15.37 4.87 -0.42
C VAL A 111 -15.64 3.89 0.73
N LYS A 112 -15.75 2.59 0.38
CA LYS A 112 -16.09 1.39 1.18
C LYS A 112 -17.48 0.81 0.89
#